data_AF-A0A3B9UU06-F1
#
_entry.id   AF-A0A3B9UU06-F1
#
_cell.length_a   1.000
_cell.length_b   1.000
_cell.length_c   1.000
_cell.angle_alpha   90.00
_cell.angle_beta   90.00
_cell.angle_gamma   90.00
#
_symmetry.space_group_name_H-M   'P 1'
#
loop_
_entity.id
_entity.type
_entity.pdbx_description
1 polymer ?
#
loop_
_entity_poly.entity_id
_entity_poly.type
_entity_poly.pdbx_seq_one_letter_code
_entity_poly.pdbx_strand_id
1 'polypeptide(L)'
;MKSKDKILQAVSILQKKMPKGVSAFDVSKILNLDRANVSRYLNKLYSEKKLEKIQGRPVLYKTLEENITIFQENQNSNGLDSIIGAQNSLQIAIQQAKAAILYPPRGLHTLLLGETGVGKSLFAELMYKFSVESGMLSFEAPFIHFNCADYADNPQLLIAYIFGVKKGAYTGADKDREGLLKKADGGVIFLDEVHRLPPHGQEILFTFIDKGHFR
;
A
#
# COMPACT_ATOMS: atom_id res chain seq x y z
N MET A 1 6.45 8.91 20.86
CA MET A 1 7.85 8.54 20.62
C MET A 1 8.77 9.72 20.97
N LYS A 2 9.73 9.56 21.87
CA LYS A 2 10.57 10.68 22.36
C LYS A 2 11.60 11.07 21.28
N SER A 3 11.92 12.35 21.11
CA SER A 3 12.82 12.86 20.04
C SER A 3 14.21 12.21 20.02
N LYS A 4 14.66 11.69 21.16
CA LYS A 4 15.93 10.98 21.33
C LYS A 4 15.95 9.58 20.70
N ASP A 5 14.82 8.87 20.74
CA ASP A 5 14.72 7.51 20.19
C ASP A 5 14.77 7.55 18.65
N LYS A 6 14.15 8.57 18.05
CA LYS A 6 14.23 8.87 16.61
C LYS A 6 15.68 9.08 16.13
N ILE A 7 16.50 9.78 16.92
CA ILE A 7 17.91 10.06 16.56
C ILE A 7 18.75 8.79 16.64
N LEU A 8 18.56 7.96 17.66
CA LEU A 8 19.26 6.69 17.78
C LEU A 8 18.92 5.74 16.61
N GLN A 9 17.64 5.65 16.24
CA GLN A 9 17.19 4.89 15.07
C GLN A 9 17.81 5.41 13.77
N ALA A 10 17.83 6.74 13.56
CA ALA A 10 18.41 7.34 12.37
C ALA A 10 19.91 7.03 12.22
N VAL A 11 20.67 7.05 13.32
CA VAL A 11 22.09 6.67 13.33
C VAL A 11 22.27 5.20 12.92
N SER A 12 21.46 4.29 13.46
CA SER A 12 21.50 2.86 13.13
C SER A 12 21.21 2.61 11.63
N ILE A 13 20.20 3.28 11.07
CA ILE A 13 19.83 3.15 9.65
C ILE A 13 20.96 3.65 8.75
N LEU A 14 21.49 4.85 9.04
CA LEU A 14 22.54 5.45 8.23
C LEU A 14 23.86 4.69 8.29
N GLN A 15 24.20 4.11 9.45
CA GLN A 15 25.41 3.31 9.62
C GLN A 15 25.47 2.10 8.67
N LYS A 16 24.33 1.51 8.28
CA LYS A 16 24.29 0.44 7.26
C LYS A 16 24.83 0.89 5.90
N LYS A 17 24.65 2.17 5.54
CA LYS A 17 25.17 2.76 4.29
C LYS A 17 26.53 3.43 4.50
N MET A 18 26.83 3.86 5.73
CA MET A 18 28.03 4.61 6.11
C MET A 18 28.77 3.89 7.25
N PRO A 19 29.50 2.79 6.95
CA PRO A 19 30.12 1.95 7.98
C PRO A 19 31.24 2.67 8.75
N LYS A 20 31.76 3.78 8.24
CA LYS A 20 32.74 4.64 8.92
C LYS A 20 32.13 5.50 10.04
N GLY A 21 30.81 5.57 10.14
CA GLY A 21 30.08 6.37 11.12
C GLY A 21 29.34 7.54 10.49
N VAL A 22 28.45 8.15 11.27
CA VAL A 22 27.47 9.12 10.79
C VAL A 22 27.64 10.48 11.47
N SER A 23 27.56 11.57 10.71
CA SER A 23 27.69 12.91 11.27
C SER A 23 26.33 13.47 11.72
N ALA A 24 26.38 14.52 12.56
CA ALA A 24 25.17 15.27 12.93
C ALA A 24 24.45 15.88 11.71
N PHE A 25 25.19 16.18 10.63
CA PHE A 25 24.60 16.71 9.39
C PHE A 25 23.79 15.64 8.66
N ASP A 26 24.30 14.42 8.56
CA ASP A 26 23.62 13.31 7.88
C ASP A 26 22.30 12.97 8.58
N VAL A 27 22.32 12.92 9.92
CA VAL A 27 21.12 12.67 10.72
C VAL A 27 20.12 13.83 10.60
N SER A 28 20.60 15.07 10.57
CA SER A 28 19.73 16.25 10.42
C SER A 28 18.95 16.26 9.10
N LYS A 29 19.58 15.80 8.00
CA LYS A 29 18.93 15.70 6.68
C LYS A 29 17.78 14.70 6.66
N ILE A 30 17.98 13.52 7.25
CA ILE A 30 16.95 12.47 7.23
C ILE A 30 15.76 12.83 8.12
N LEU A 31 16.03 13.40 9.31
CA LEU A 31 14.97 13.70 10.26
C LEU A 31 14.31 15.08 10.03
N ASN A 32 14.82 15.87 9.08
CA ASN A 32 14.44 17.27 8.86
C ASN A 32 14.44 18.09 10.16
N LEU A 33 15.53 17.96 10.93
CA LEU A 33 15.73 18.63 12.22
C LEU A 33 16.93 19.58 12.16
N ASP A 34 16.94 20.58 13.05
CA ASP A 34 18.10 21.45 13.22
C ASP A 34 19.36 20.66 13.65
N ARG A 35 20.51 20.99 13.03
CA ARG A 35 21.79 20.31 13.27
C ARG A 35 22.29 20.47 14.70
N ALA A 36 22.09 21.64 15.33
CA ALA A 36 22.55 21.86 16.70
C ALA A 36 21.73 21.00 17.68
N ASN A 37 20.42 20.90 17.48
CA ASN A 37 19.57 19.99 18.23
C ASN A 37 19.99 18.52 18.07
N VAL A 38 20.25 18.08 16.83
CA VAL A 38 20.74 16.73 16.55
C VAL A 38 22.07 16.47 17.26
N SER A 39 23.03 17.39 17.16
CA SER A 39 24.33 17.29 17.85
C SER A 39 24.18 17.16 19.37
N ARG A 40 23.26 17.93 19.98
CA ARG A 40 22.95 17.85 21.41
C ARG A 40 22.45 16.45 21.80
N TYR A 41 21.53 15.89 21.04
CA TYR A 41 21.01 14.54 21.31
C TYR A 41 22.04 13.44 21.07
N LEU A 42 22.89 13.56 20.04
CA LEU A 42 23.97 12.60 19.77
C LEU A 42 24.99 12.59 20.91
N ASN A 43 25.38 13.76 21.43
CA ASN A 43 26.27 13.83 22.59
C ASN A 43 25.61 13.26 23.86
N LYS A 44 24.29 13.44 24.03
CA LYS A 44 23.55 12.81 25.12
C LYS A 44 23.54 11.29 25.00
N LEU A 45 23.27 10.74 23.82
CA LEU A 45 23.29 9.30 23.55
C LEU A 45 24.69 8.69 23.75
N TYR A 46 25.75 9.44 23.39
CA TYR A 46 27.13 9.07 23.70
C TYR A 46 27.39 9.02 25.20
N SER A 47 26.96 10.04 25.97
CA SER A 47 27.12 10.04 27.44
C SER A 47 26.39 8.89 28.14
N GLU A 48 25.32 8.38 27.51
CA GLU A 48 24.56 7.22 27.99
C GLU A 48 25.10 5.88 27.45
N LYS A 49 26.29 5.87 26.83
CA LYS A 49 26.94 4.68 26.28
C LYS A 49 26.09 3.92 25.24
N LYS A 50 25.23 4.63 24.50
CA LYS A 50 24.46 4.05 23.37
C LYS A 50 25.16 4.22 22.03
N LEU A 51 26.05 5.20 21.94
CA LEU A 51 26.82 5.51 20.74
C LEU A 51 28.31 5.59 21.08
N GLU A 52 29.15 5.22 20.11
CA GLU A 52 30.56 5.56 20.05
C GLU A 52 30.72 6.91 19.33
N LYS A 53 31.65 7.75 19.79
CA LYS A 53 31.97 9.05 19.18
C LYS A 53 33.37 9.01 18.61
N ILE A 54 33.47 9.17 17.29
CA ILE A 54 34.73 9.22 16.56
C ILE A 54 35.09 10.69 16.33
N GLN A 55 36.21 11.11 16.90
CA GLN A 55 36.70 12.47 16.76
C GLN A 55 37.16 12.74 15.33
N GLY A 56 36.90 13.95 14.85
CA GLY A 56 37.22 14.34 13.48
C GLY A 56 36.48 15.60 13.05
N ARG A 57 36.69 16.00 11.79
CA ARG A 57 35.95 17.08 11.13
C ARG A 57 35.32 16.53 9.85
N PRO A 58 34.03 16.17 9.85
CA PRO A 58 33.07 16.25 10.95
C PRO A 58 33.26 15.16 12.02
N VAL A 59 32.69 15.38 13.21
CA VAL A 59 32.56 14.35 14.26
C VAL A 59 31.56 13.30 13.81
N LEU A 60 31.90 12.03 13.96
CA LEU A 60 31.05 10.90 13.58
C LEU A 60 30.58 10.12 14.82
N TYR A 61 29.44 9.45 14.69
CA TYR A 61 28.84 8.60 15.70
C TYR A 61 28.55 7.21 15.12
N LYS A 62 28.66 6.17 15.95
CA LYS A 62 28.29 4.79 15.62
C LYS A 62 27.47 4.17 16.74
N THR A 63 26.58 3.24 16.44
CA THR A 63 25.88 2.45 17.44
C THR A 63 26.82 1.39 18.03
N LEU A 64 26.78 1.23 19.36
CA LEU A 64 27.58 0.21 20.07
C LEU A 64 26.92 -1.17 20.07
N GLU A 65 25.62 -1.23 19.82
CA GLU A 65 24.86 -2.48 19.70
C GLU A 65 24.72 -2.86 18.22
N GLU A 66 25.34 -3.98 17.81
CA GLU A 66 25.01 -4.67 16.55
C GLU A 66 23.65 -5.42 16.65
N ASN A 67 23.20 -5.65 17.88
CA ASN A 67 21.92 -6.28 18.22
C ASN A 67 20.96 -5.28 18.85
N ILE A 68 20.71 -4.14 18.19
CA ILE A 68 19.41 -3.51 18.39
C ILE A 68 18.43 -4.47 17.74
N THR A 69 17.90 -5.39 18.54
CA THR A 69 16.62 -6.05 18.26
C THR A 69 15.72 -4.91 17.83
N ILE A 70 15.46 -4.85 16.53
CA ILE A 70 14.62 -3.86 15.92
C ILE A 70 13.30 -4.05 16.65
N PHE A 71 13.01 -3.21 17.63
CA PHE A 71 11.63 -2.86 17.90
C PHE A 71 11.16 -2.37 16.54
N GLN A 72 10.43 -3.24 15.86
CA GLN A 72 9.84 -3.02 14.55
C GLN A 72 8.80 -1.90 14.70
N GLU A 73 9.26 -0.68 14.93
CA GLU A 73 8.53 0.50 14.51
C GLU A 73 8.80 0.64 13.01
N ASN A 74 7.98 -0.11 12.27
CA ASN A 74 7.53 0.10 10.90
C ASN A 74 8.07 1.39 10.23
N GLN A 75 9.29 1.33 9.68
CA GLN A 75 9.79 2.31 8.71
C GLN A 75 9.38 1.94 7.27
N ASN A 76 8.33 1.14 7.14
CA ASN A 76 7.46 0.98 5.97
C ASN A 76 6.06 0.66 6.51
N SER A 77 5.45 1.55 7.30
CA SER A 77 4.02 1.40 7.56
C SER A 77 3.29 1.67 6.24
N ASN A 78 3.11 0.62 5.45
CA ASN A 78 2.23 0.65 4.29
C ASN A 78 0.82 1.05 4.72
N GLY A 79 0.00 1.47 3.76
CA GLY A 79 -1.38 1.88 4.03
C GLY A 79 -2.14 0.90 4.95
N LEU A 80 -1.96 -0.42 4.75
CA LEU A 80 -2.59 -1.46 5.56
C LEU A 80 -2.08 -1.51 7.01
N ASP A 81 -0.81 -1.24 7.28
CA ASP A 81 -0.26 -1.24 8.64
C ASP A 81 -0.65 0.02 9.45
N SER A 82 -1.21 1.03 8.76
CA SER A 82 -1.62 2.31 9.36
C SER A 82 -3.09 2.38 9.77
N ILE A 83 -3.93 1.42 9.33
CA ILE A 83 -5.36 1.43 9.66
C ILE A 83 -5.59 1.14 11.16
N ILE A 84 -6.59 1.81 11.74
CA ILE A 84 -6.99 1.56 13.13
C ILE A 84 -7.39 0.08 13.27
N GLY A 85 -6.77 -0.61 14.22
CA GLY A 85 -6.99 -2.04 14.45
C GLY A 85 -6.01 -2.97 13.71
N ALA A 86 -5.01 -2.43 12.98
CA ALA A 86 -4.06 -3.24 12.22
C ALA A 86 -3.31 -4.29 13.05
N GLN A 87 -2.95 -3.94 14.29
CA GLN A 87 -2.26 -4.85 15.21
C GLN A 87 -3.23 -5.70 16.06
N ASN A 88 -4.55 -5.54 15.87
CA ASN A 88 -5.59 -6.17 16.67
C ASN A 88 -6.63 -6.85 15.76
N SER A 89 -7.88 -6.39 15.77
CA SER A 89 -9.02 -7.01 15.07
C SER A 89 -8.83 -7.20 13.56
N LEU A 90 -8.02 -6.35 12.91
CA LEU A 90 -7.75 -6.44 11.48
C LEU A 90 -6.47 -7.19 11.13
N GLN A 91 -5.70 -7.65 12.12
CA GLN A 91 -4.39 -8.26 11.89
C GLN A 91 -4.46 -9.44 10.90
N ILE A 92 -5.43 -10.34 11.09
CA ILE A 92 -5.61 -11.51 10.22
C ILE A 92 -6.01 -11.09 8.81
N ALA A 93 -6.98 -10.18 8.68
CA ALA A 93 -7.44 -9.69 7.39
C ALA A 93 -6.31 -8.98 6.61
N ILE A 94 -5.48 -8.20 7.29
CA ILE A 94 -4.31 -7.54 6.68
C ILE A 94 -3.28 -8.56 6.23
N GLN A 95 -2.98 -9.59 7.04
CA GLN A 95 -2.05 -10.64 6.63
C GLN A 95 -2.55 -11.39 5.39
N GLN A 96 -3.84 -11.74 5.36
CA GLN A 96 -4.47 -12.37 4.20
C GLN A 96 -4.42 -11.47 2.96
N ALA A 97 -4.73 -10.18 3.11
CA ALA A 97 -4.67 -9.20 2.03
C ALA A 97 -3.25 -9.08 1.46
N LYS A 98 -2.24 -8.94 2.32
CA LYS A 98 -0.83 -8.89 1.90
C LYS A 98 -0.42 -10.17 1.16
N ALA A 99 -0.80 -11.34 1.68
CA ALA A 99 -0.51 -12.61 1.03
C ALA A 99 -1.19 -12.73 -0.34
N ALA A 100 -2.45 -12.31 -0.46
CA ALA A 100 -3.18 -12.30 -1.73
C ALA A 100 -2.53 -11.36 -2.75
N ILE A 101 -2.05 -10.19 -2.33
CA ILE A 101 -1.38 -9.21 -3.20
C ILE A 101 -0.02 -9.72 -3.68
N LEU A 102 0.79 -10.30 -2.78
CA LEU A 102 2.15 -10.75 -3.08
C LEU A 102 2.20 -12.09 -3.84
N TYR A 103 1.07 -12.75 -4.03
CA TYR A 103 1.01 -14.05 -4.70
C TYR A 103 1.39 -13.91 -6.19
N PRO A 104 2.41 -14.61 -6.70
CA PRO A 104 2.80 -14.50 -8.10
C PRO A 104 1.75 -15.09 -9.07
N PRO A 105 1.69 -14.62 -10.34
CA PRO A 105 2.47 -13.52 -10.90
C PRO A 105 1.82 -12.13 -10.73
N ARG A 106 0.52 -12.05 -10.40
CA ARG A 106 -0.27 -10.80 -10.43
C ARG A 106 -1.24 -10.65 -9.25
N GLY A 107 -0.94 -11.29 -8.13
CA GLY A 107 -1.85 -11.38 -6.99
C GLY A 107 -3.04 -12.30 -7.24
N LEU A 108 -3.89 -12.46 -6.23
CA LEU A 108 -5.13 -13.23 -6.26
C LEU A 108 -6.36 -12.32 -6.33
N HIS A 109 -7.38 -12.76 -7.07
CA HIS A 109 -8.72 -12.19 -6.94
C HIS A 109 -9.20 -12.33 -5.50
N THR A 110 -9.65 -11.22 -4.91
CA THR A 110 -9.98 -11.15 -3.49
C THR A 110 -11.43 -10.74 -3.30
N LEU A 111 -12.16 -11.48 -2.46
CA LEU A 111 -13.51 -11.15 -2.03
C LEU A 111 -13.47 -10.54 -0.63
N LEU A 112 -13.91 -9.29 -0.48
CA LEU A 112 -14.03 -8.61 0.80
C LEU A 112 -15.45 -8.77 1.36
N LEU A 113 -15.57 -9.41 2.52
CA LEU A 113 -16.84 -9.65 3.21
C LEU A 113 -16.94 -8.80 4.47
N GLY A 114 -18.14 -8.34 4.78
CA GLY A 114 -18.43 -7.54 5.96
C GLY A 114 -19.69 -6.70 5.76
N GLU A 115 -20.29 -6.25 6.86
CA GLU A 115 -21.51 -5.43 6.84
C GLU A 115 -21.28 -4.09 6.12
N THR A 116 -22.37 -3.40 5.77
CA THR A 116 -22.30 -2.05 5.21
C THR A 116 -21.67 -1.09 6.23
N GLY A 117 -20.73 -0.25 5.79
CA GLY A 117 -20.09 0.75 6.65
C GLY A 117 -18.86 0.29 7.44
N VAL A 118 -18.47 -1.00 7.40
CA VAL A 118 -17.29 -1.50 8.15
C VAL A 118 -15.93 -1.10 7.53
N GLY A 119 -15.94 -0.34 6.43
CA GLY A 119 -14.71 0.15 5.78
C GLY A 119 -14.13 -0.75 4.68
N LYS A 120 -14.94 -1.60 4.03
CA LYS A 120 -14.48 -2.47 2.92
C LYS A 120 -13.82 -1.69 1.78
N SER A 121 -14.41 -0.58 1.34
CA SER A 121 -13.89 0.25 0.25
C SER A 121 -12.55 0.91 0.63
N LEU A 122 -12.44 1.42 1.87
CA LEU A 122 -11.16 1.89 2.41
C LEU A 122 -10.12 0.77 2.44
N PHE A 123 -10.50 -0.43 2.88
CA PHE A 123 -9.61 -1.57 2.92
C PHE A 123 -9.09 -1.95 1.52
N ALA A 124 -9.95 -1.92 0.49
CA ALA A 124 -9.57 -2.13 -0.90
C ALA A 124 -8.58 -1.06 -1.43
N GLU A 125 -8.78 0.21 -1.07
CA GLU A 125 -7.83 1.28 -1.40
C GLU A 125 -6.46 1.07 -0.75
N LEU A 126 -6.43 0.61 0.51
CA LEU A 126 -5.18 0.30 1.21
C LEU A 126 -4.49 -0.92 0.62
N MET A 127 -5.25 -1.93 0.18
CA MET A 127 -4.72 -3.06 -0.59
C MET A 127 -4.03 -2.57 -1.87
N TYR A 128 -4.69 -1.72 -2.66
CA TYR A 128 -4.08 -1.15 -3.87
C TYR A 128 -2.81 -0.35 -3.56
N LYS A 129 -2.83 0.52 -2.53
CA LYS A 129 -1.64 1.27 -2.11
C LYS A 129 -0.49 0.32 -1.75
N PHE A 130 -0.76 -0.74 -1.00
CA PHE A 130 0.25 -1.74 -0.67
C PHE A 130 0.80 -2.46 -1.91
N SER A 131 -0.04 -2.76 -2.91
CA SER A 131 0.42 -3.35 -4.18
C SER A 131 1.43 -2.45 -4.92
N VAL A 132 1.22 -1.14 -4.90
CA VAL A 132 2.17 -0.16 -5.47
C VAL A 132 3.44 -0.06 -4.62
N GLU A 133 3.30 0.07 -3.30
CA GLU A 133 4.42 0.20 -2.35
C GLU A 133 5.34 -1.03 -2.33
N SER A 134 4.77 -2.22 -2.52
CA SER A 134 5.51 -3.49 -2.59
C SER A 134 6.14 -3.77 -3.96
N GLY A 135 5.88 -2.92 -4.96
CA GLY A 135 6.37 -3.09 -6.32
C GLY A 135 5.67 -4.18 -7.14
N MET A 136 4.53 -4.70 -6.66
CA MET A 136 3.68 -5.61 -7.44
C MET A 136 2.98 -4.90 -8.60
N LEU A 137 2.64 -3.62 -8.41
CA LEU A 137 2.08 -2.76 -9.45
C LEU A 137 2.98 -1.55 -9.70
N SER A 138 2.91 -1.04 -10.93
CA SER A 138 3.50 0.26 -11.27
C SER A 138 2.83 1.38 -10.49
N PHE A 139 3.55 2.47 -10.21
CA PHE A 139 2.96 3.67 -9.61
C PHE A 139 1.91 4.35 -10.50
N GLU A 140 1.91 4.06 -11.81
CA GLU A 140 0.92 4.54 -12.78
C GLU A 140 -0.25 3.57 -12.96
N ALA A 141 -0.22 2.40 -12.31
CA ALA A 141 -1.26 1.40 -12.46
C ALA A 141 -2.63 1.99 -12.05
N PRO A 142 -3.71 1.78 -12.81
CA PRO A 142 -5.00 2.34 -12.46
C PRO A 142 -5.63 1.61 -11.26
N PHE A 143 -6.30 2.36 -10.38
CA PHE A 143 -7.26 1.83 -9.41
C PHE A 143 -8.65 2.31 -9.79
N ILE A 144 -9.47 1.40 -10.31
CA ILE A 144 -10.83 1.68 -10.75
C ILE A 144 -11.80 1.17 -9.69
N HIS A 145 -12.39 2.08 -8.92
CA HIS A 145 -13.50 1.77 -8.03
C HIS A 145 -14.84 1.96 -8.75
N PHE A 146 -15.71 0.96 -8.65
CA PHE A 146 -17.04 1.03 -9.21
C PHE A 146 -18.06 0.35 -8.30
N ASN A 147 -19.09 1.09 -7.88
CA ASN A 147 -20.16 0.58 -7.07
C ASN A 147 -21.28 0.03 -7.96
N CYS A 148 -21.52 -1.29 -7.90
CA CYS A 148 -22.56 -1.92 -8.71
C CYS A 148 -23.97 -1.48 -8.32
N ALA A 149 -24.18 -0.98 -7.10
CA ALA A 149 -25.48 -0.53 -6.63
C ALA A 149 -25.99 0.69 -7.39
N ASP A 150 -25.10 1.58 -7.85
CA ASP A 150 -25.45 2.85 -8.52
C ASP A 150 -26.25 2.66 -9.82
N TYR A 151 -26.07 1.50 -10.49
CA TYR A 151 -26.72 1.18 -11.76
C TYR A 151 -27.52 -0.13 -11.71
N ALA A 152 -27.79 -0.65 -10.51
CA ALA A 152 -28.45 -1.94 -10.35
C ALA A 152 -29.87 -1.98 -10.93
N ASP A 153 -30.57 -0.84 -10.99
CA ASP A 153 -31.90 -0.73 -11.58
C ASP A 153 -31.88 -0.74 -13.13
N ASN A 154 -30.70 -0.64 -13.74
CA ASN A 154 -30.51 -0.78 -15.18
C ASN A 154 -29.41 -1.82 -15.49
N PRO A 155 -29.75 -3.13 -15.46
CA PRO A 155 -28.78 -4.22 -15.61
C PRO A 155 -27.94 -4.15 -16.89
N GLN A 156 -28.54 -3.70 -18.00
CA GLN A 156 -27.82 -3.57 -19.28
C GLN A 156 -26.77 -2.46 -19.21
N LEU A 157 -27.10 -1.33 -18.58
CA LEU A 157 -26.17 -0.23 -18.41
C LEU A 157 -25.04 -0.59 -17.43
N LEU A 158 -25.35 -1.33 -16.36
CA LEU A 158 -24.36 -1.86 -15.42
C LEU A 158 -23.33 -2.75 -16.13
N ILE A 159 -23.79 -3.72 -16.92
CA ILE A 159 -22.92 -4.59 -17.74
C ILE A 159 -22.10 -3.76 -18.73
N ALA A 160 -22.76 -2.83 -19.43
CA ALA A 160 -22.12 -1.93 -20.39
C ALA A 160 -20.99 -1.10 -19.76
N TYR A 161 -21.13 -0.64 -18.52
CA TYR A 161 -20.07 0.10 -17.84
C TYR A 161 -18.87 -0.79 -17.51
N ILE A 162 -19.10 -1.96 -16.93
CA ILE A 162 -18.02 -2.84 -16.48
C ILE A 162 -17.26 -3.43 -17.68
N PHE A 163 -17.99 -3.99 -18.64
CA PHE A 163 -17.44 -4.80 -19.74
C PHE A 163 -17.29 -4.03 -21.05
N GLY A 164 -17.96 -2.89 -21.19
CA GLY A 164 -18.02 -2.14 -22.43
C GLY A 164 -19.14 -2.65 -23.33
N VAL A 165 -19.33 -1.96 -24.46
CA VAL A 165 -20.35 -2.28 -25.47
C VAL A 165 -19.74 -2.11 -26.84
N LYS A 166 -19.88 -3.11 -27.70
CA LYS A 166 -19.65 -2.93 -29.13
C LYS A 166 -20.89 -2.36 -29.79
N LYS A 167 -20.68 -1.51 -30.80
CA LYS A 167 -21.74 -0.98 -31.65
C LYS A 167 -22.61 -2.14 -32.16
N GLY A 168 -23.92 -2.01 -31.99
CA GLY A 168 -24.90 -3.02 -32.40
C GLY A 168 -25.11 -4.19 -31.44
N ALA A 169 -24.51 -4.19 -30.24
CA ALA A 169 -24.76 -5.24 -29.24
C ALA A 169 -26.20 -5.22 -28.68
N TYR A 170 -26.88 -4.07 -28.71
CA TYR A 170 -28.30 -3.92 -28.40
C TYR A 170 -28.89 -2.70 -29.12
N THR A 171 -30.22 -2.57 -29.13
CA THR A 171 -30.95 -1.46 -29.78
C THR A 171 -30.56 -0.12 -29.15
N GLY A 172 -29.90 0.76 -29.91
CA GLY A 172 -29.37 2.05 -29.42
C GLY A 172 -27.87 2.05 -29.06
N ALA A 173 -27.16 0.94 -29.25
CA ALA A 173 -25.70 0.90 -29.16
C ALA A 173 -25.04 1.49 -30.41
N ASP A 174 -25.09 2.81 -30.56
CA ASP A 174 -24.67 3.52 -31.77
C ASP A 174 -23.14 3.66 -31.92
N LYS A 175 -22.39 3.46 -30.84
CA LYS A 175 -20.93 3.60 -30.77
C LYS A 175 -20.32 2.56 -29.84
N ASP A 176 -19.07 2.20 -30.12
CA ASP A 176 -18.27 1.43 -29.18
C ASP A 176 -18.04 2.23 -27.90
N ARG A 177 -18.20 1.58 -26.74
CA ARG A 177 -17.85 2.12 -25.43
C ARG A 177 -16.89 1.17 -24.74
N GLU A 178 -15.76 1.73 -24.32
CA GLU A 178 -14.76 0.99 -23.57
C GLU A 178 -15.21 0.77 -22.12
N GLY A 179 -15.14 -0.49 -21.68
CA GLY A 179 -15.50 -0.90 -20.32
C GLY A 179 -14.46 -0.54 -19.27
N LEU A 180 -14.90 -0.47 -18.02
CA LEU A 180 -14.05 -0.21 -16.86
C LEU A 180 -12.96 -1.27 -16.67
N LEU A 181 -13.23 -2.54 -17.04
CA LEU A 181 -12.21 -3.59 -17.01
C LEU A 181 -11.01 -3.25 -17.89
N LYS A 182 -11.26 -2.72 -19.09
CA LYS A 182 -10.19 -2.32 -20.01
C LYS A 182 -9.44 -1.08 -19.52
N LYS A 183 -10.15 -0.15 -18.86
CA LYS A 183 -9.52 1.01 -18.20
C LYS A 183 -8.68 0.63 -16.99
N ALA A 184 -8.97 -0.52 -16.37
CA ALA A 184 -8.23 -1.07 -15.25
C ALA A 184 -7.07 -1.98 -15.68
N ASP A 185 -6.81 -2.11 -16.99
CA ASP A 185 -5.74 -2.97 -17.50
C ASP A 185 -4.37 -2.56 -16.92
N GLY A 186 -3.59 -3.56 -16.51
CA GLY A 186 -2.33 -3.36 -15.77
C GLY A 186 -2.48 -2.86 -14.33
N GLY A 187 -3.70 -2.71 -13.80
CA GLY A 187 -3.97 -2.25 -12.45
C GLY A 187 -5.00 -3.10 -11.71
N VAL A 188 -5.87 -2.44 -10.95
CA VAL A 188 -6.88 -3.08 -10.09
C VAL A 188 -8.26 -2.48 -10.37
N ILE A 189 -9.24 -3.36 -10.54
CA ILE A 189 -10.66 -2.99 -10.47
C ILE A 189 -11.25 -3.46 -9.15
N PHE A 190 -11.92 -2.58 -8.43
CA PHE A 190 -12.68 -2.89 -7.24
C PHE A 190 -14.17 -2.70 -7.53
N LEU A 191 -14.91 -3.81 -7.53
CA LEU A 191 -16.36 -3.86 -7.72
C LEU A 191 -17.05 -3.89 -6.36
N ASP A 192 -17.50 -2.74 -5.88
CA ASP A 192 -18.27 -2.67 -4.64
C ASP A 192 -19.70 -3.15 -4.85
N GLU A 193 -20.28 -3.75 -3.82
CA GLU A 193 -21.60 -4.38 -3.86
C GLU A 193 -21.79 -5.33 -5.07
N VAL A 194 -20.75 -6.12 -5.40
CA VAL A 194 -20.72 -7.03 -6.57
C VAL A 194 -21.90 -8.01 -6.65
N HIS A 195 -22.55 -8.29 -5.52
CA HIS A 195 -23.75 -9.11 -5.45
C HIS A 195 -24.95 -8.49 -6.21
N ARG A 196 -24.91 -7.18 -6.52
CA ARG A 196 -25.89 -6.47 -7.35
C ARG A 196 -25.72 -6.75 -8.85
N LEU A 197 -24.64 -7.40 -9.26
CA LEU A 197 -24.40 -7.76 -10.65
C LEU A 197 -25.44 -8.82 -11.10
N PRO A 198 -26.14 -8.62 -12.24
CA PRO A 198 -27.12 -9.59 -12.73
C PRO A 198 -26.46 -10.92 -13.12
N PRO A 199 -27.21 -12.04 -13.19
CA PRO A 199 -26.66 -13.37 -13.50
C PRO A 199 -25.79 -13.40 -14.76
N HIS A 200 -26.22 -12.73 -15.83
CA HIS A 200 -25.45 -12.63 -17.06
C HIS A 200 -24.12 -11.88 -16.87
N GLY A 201 -24.10 -10.81 -16.08
CA GLY A 201 -22.86 -10.10 -15.74
C GLY A 201 -21.91 -10.97 -14.90
N GLN A 202 -22.45 -11.80 -14.00
CA GLN A 202 -21.65 -12.74 -13.21
C GLN A 202 -20.98 -13.80 -14.11
N GLU A 203 -21.67 -14.30 -15.14
CA GLU A 203 -21.13 -15.25 -16.10
C GLU A 203 -19.97 -14.64 -16.93
N ILE A 204 -20.11 -13.38 -17.36
CA ILE A 204 -19.04 -12.66 -18.06
C ILE A 204 -17.85 -12.44 -17.12
N LEU A 205 -18.09 -12.02 -15.88
CA LEU A 205 -17.03 -11.82 -14.87
C LEU A 205 -16.29 -13.14 -14.59
N PHE A 206 -17.02 -14.24 -14.43
CA PHE A 206 -16.45 -15.57 -14.27
C PHE A 206 -15.55 -15.95 -15.45
N THR A 207 -16.06 -15.79 -16.68
CA THR A 207 -15.30 -16.09 -17.90
C THR A 207 -14.02 -15.26 -17.98
N PHE A 208 -14.08 -13.98 -17.61
CA PHE A 208 -12.92 -13.11 -17.57
C PHE A 208 -11.89 -13.55 -16.53
N ILE A 209 -12.31 -13.92 -15.32
CA ILE A 209 -11.42 -14.40 -14.26
C ILE A 209 -10.75 -15.72 -14.67
N ASP A 210 -11.49 -16.64 -15.28
CA ASP A 210 -11.00 -17.96 -15.68
C ASP A 210 -10.04 -17.90 -16.89
N LYS A 211 -10.37 -17.09 -17.90
CA LYS A 211 -9.67 -17.10 -19.21
C LYS A 211 -8.87 -15.85 -19.52
N GLY A 212 -8.98 -14.81 -18.70
CA GLY A 212 -8.38 -13.48 -18.95
C GLY A 212 -9.03 -12.68 -20.08
N HIS A 213 -10.12 -13.19 -20.68
CA HIS A 213 -10.85 -12.52 -21.76
C HIS A 213 -12.32 -12.96 -21.75
N PHE A 214 -13.19 -12.13 -22.33
CA PHE A 214 -14.62 -12.41 -22.55
C PHE A 214 -15.03 -11.96 -23.96
N ARG A 215 -16.20 -12.40 -24.43
CA ARG A 215 -16.73 -12.08 -25.76
C ARG A 215 -17.92 -11.15 -25.68
#